data_AF-A0A067LVV6-F1
#
_entry.id   AF-A0A067LVV6-F1
#
_cell.length_a   1.000
_cell.length_b   1.000
_cell.length_c   1.000
_cell.angle_alpha   90.00
_cell.angle_beta   90.00
_cell.angle_gamma   90.00
#
_symmetry.space_group_name_H-M   'P 1'
#
loop_
_entity.id
_entity.type
_entity.pdbx_description
1 polymer ?
#
loop_
_entity_poly.entity_id
_entity_poly.type
_entity_poly.pdbx_seq_one_letter_code
_entity_poly.pdbx_strand_id
1 'polypeptide(L)'
;MEQLKDIIFPTIPTLVQNLCQKIHANRTEDADADADTDNIGAVSQIFNENSLTPFFFHVPNPDGNDPIDVMDAEYALLMSARQLALDSIHSCTARMISALNFRRNRQNTTHQLPFEILSLIFQFTERSSANPLRPLRKRAPLNIAAVSRRWRDVALNTASLWTRIDVMVPWATRIFLERSKQARLAIEVNAWELDAWASSSEGYSEETRPTQSRLSQYVNSLKLTAHRWTSMELRGVLAFDVVQTFSFPLPHLEVLQVIKGGDTLTSESNPPLNALFRGSAPCLRDLHLNATPISLKSPIFAGLTRLHLEKITYRASTVGQFTRVLAACPDLEDLVLIRTCFAQSIPTTPSASLLLVLPHLQHIALRGMAAHVPKSILDSISVPSSTVLDIDILISSWDDATMPENLPNASRVRSLSIGADQAVKGSYKIVGQTLEGGAAMLKVGANASGRVNFC
;
A
#
# COMPACT_ATOMS: atom_id res chain seq x y z
N MET A 1 3.09 -48.90 3.06
CA MET A 1 3.21 -47.82 2.03
C MET A 1 3.33 -48.39 0.62
N GLU A 2 4.24 -49.32 0.32
CA GLU A 2 4.33 -49.95 -1.01
C GLU A 2 3.09 -50.76 -1.38
N GLN A 3 2.62 -51.66 -0.52
CA GLN A 3 1.39 -52.43 -0.76
C GLN A 3 0.13 -51.57 -0.96
N LEU A 4 0.09 -50.39 -0.32
CA LEU A 4 -1.01 -49.43 -0.47
C LEU A 4 -0.99 -48.76 -1.86
N LYS A 5 0.21 -48.53 -2.42
CA LYS A 5 0.37 -48.01 -3.79
C LYS A 5 -0.11 -49.02 -4.83
N ASP A 6 0.16 -50.30 -4.62
CA ASP A 6 -0.21 -51.37 -5.56
C ASP A 6 -1.73 -51.49 -5.72
N ILE A 7 -2.51 -51.16 -4.69
CA ILE A 7 -3.98 -51.18 -4.74
C ILE A 7 -4.53 -49.86 -5.33
N ILE A 8 -4.01 -48.72 -4.88
CA ILE A 8 -4.56 -47.40 -5.22
C ILE A 8 -4.23 -47.01 -6.66
N PHE A 9 -2.99 -47.27 -7.11
CA PHE A 9 -2.48 -46.79 -8.38
C PHE A 9 -3.20 -47.34 -9.63
N PRO A 10 -3.60 -48.64 -9.71
CA PRO A 10 -4.36 -49.15 -10.84
C PRO A 10 -5.87 -48.86 -10.73
N THR A 11 -6.42 -48.85 -9.52
CA THR A 11 -7.88 -48.87 -9.31
C THR A 11 -8.51 -47.48 -9.43
N ILE A 12 -7.90 -46.46 -8.79
CA ILE A 12 -8.48 -45.12 -8.72
C ILE A 12 -8.53 -44.41 -10.10
N PRO A 13 -7.47 -44.42 -10.93
CA PRO A 13 -7.53 -43.80 -12.26
C PRO A 13 -8.57 -44.44 -13.17
N THR A 14 -8.70 -45.76 -13.12
CA THR A 14 -9.67 -46.53 -13.92
C THR A 14 -11.11 -46.19 -13.52
N LEU A 15 -11.38 -46.11 -12.21
CA LEU A 15 -12.67 -45.67 -11.69
C LEU A 15 -13.03 -44.26 -12.19
N VAL A 16 -12.10 -43.31 -12.06
CA VAL A 16 -12.29 -41.92 -12.53
C VAL A 16 -12.57 -41.88 -14.04
N GLN A 17 -11.83 -42.66 -14.83
CA GLN A 17 -12.02 -42.74 -16.28
C GLN A 17 -13.41 -43.26 -16.65
N ASN A 18 -13.88 -44.33 -16.01
CA ASN A 18 -15.20 -44.91 -16.26
C ASN A 18 -16.31 -43.91 -15.90
N LEU A 19 -16.17 -43.20 -14.77
CA LEU A 19 -17.12 -42.14 -14.38
C LEU A 19 -17.16 -41.01 -15.41
N CYS A 20 -16.00 -40.55 -15.90
CA CYS A 20 -15.95 -39.52 -16.93
C CYS A 20 -16.64 -39.96 -18.24
N GLN A 21 -16.41 -41.20 -18.67
CA GLN A 21 -17.06 -41.76 -19.86
C GLN A 21 -18.58 -41.83 -19.70
N LYS A 22 -19.06 -42.27 -18.53
CA LYS A 22 -20.49 -42.36 -18.27
C LYS A 22 -21.16 -40.99 -18.19
N ILE A 23 -20.54 -40.02 -17.52
CA ILE A 23 -21.02 -38.63 -17.48
C ILE A 23 -21.07 -38.03 -18.89
N HIS A 24 -20.08 -38.33 -19.73
CA HIS A 24 -20.07 -37.85 -21.11
C HIS A 24 -21.20 -38.44 -21.94
N ALA A 25 -21.41 -39.76 -21.85
CA ALA A 25 -22.49 -40.47 -22.55
C ALA A 25 -23.88 -39.91 -22.18
N ASN A 26 -24.14 -39.71 -20.88
CA ASN A 26 -25.42 -39.15 -20.42
C ASN A 26 -25.62 -37.72 -20.97
N ARG A 27 -24.58 -36.87 -20.97
CA ARG A 27 -24.67 -35.51 -21.51
C ARG A 27 -24.89 -35.44 -23.03
N THR A 28 -24.46 -36.47 -23.77
CA THR A 28 -24.72 -36.55 -25.21
C THR A 28 -26.11 -37.09 -25.52
N GLU A 29 -26.71 -37.86 -24.61
CA GLU A 29 -28.09 -38.37 -24.72
C GLU A 29 -29.13 -37.30 -24.31
N ASP A 30 -28.83 -36.44 -23.33
CA ASP A 30 -29.71 -35.36 -22.85
C ASP A 30 -29.64 -34.06 -23.66
N ALA A 31 -28.90 -34.00 -24.79
CA ALA A 31 -28.86 -32.79 -25.62
C ALA A 31 -30.21 -32.43 -26.29
N ASP A 32 -31.21 -33.31 -26.19
CA ASP A 32 -32.59 -33.13 -26.65
C ASP A 32 -33.61 -32.89 -25.50
N ALA A 33 -33.19 -32.79 -24.23
CA ALA A 33 -34.09 -32.52 -23.11
C ALA A 33 -33.47 -31.53 -22.09
N ASP A 34 -34.25 -30.54 -21.67
CA ASP A 34 -33.87 -29.46 -20.74
C ASP A 34 -33.04 -29.95 -19.55
N ALA A 35 -31.80 -29.44 -19.47
CA ALA A 35 -30.80 -29.84 -18.50
C ALA A 35 -31.03 -29.17 -17.14
N ASP A 36 -31.85 -29.77 -16.28
CA ASP A 36 -31.99 -29.33 -14.88
C ASP A 36 -32.28 -30.47 -13.89
N THR A 37 -31.70 -31.65 -14.11
CA THR A 37 -31.76 -32.74 -13.13
C THR A 37 -30.41 -32.97 -12.44
N ASP A 38 -30.39 -32.66 -11.15
CA ASP A 38 -29.31 -32.91 -10.22
C ASP A 38 -28.87 -34.38 -10.23
N ASN A 39 -27.64 -34.60 -10.72
CA ASN A 39 -26.96 -35.90 -10.82
C ASN A 39 -26.72 -36.60 -9.44
N ILE A 40 -27.11 -35.94 -8.33
CA ILE A 40 -26.99 -36.44 -6.96
C ILE A 40 -27.98 -37.60 -6.71
N GLY A 41 -29.16 -37.59 -7.34
CA GLY A 41 -30.18 -38.63 -7.17
C GLY A 41 -29.76 -40.03 -7.67
N ALA A 42 -28.85 -40.10 -8.65
CA ALA A 42 -28.39 -41.35 -9.25
C ALA A 42 -27.42 -42.14 -8.35
N VAL A 43 -26.60 -41.46 -7.54
CA VAL A 43 -25.63 -42.13 -6.64
C VAL A 43 -26.34 -42.86 -5.51
N SER A 44 -27.40 -42.25 -4.95
CA SER A 44 -28.27 -42.86 -3.95
C SER A 44 -29.01 -44.10 -4.46
N GLN A 45 -29.28 -44.19 -5.77
CA GLN A 45 -29.93 -45.37 -6.37
C GLN A 45 -28.96 -46.54 -6.59
N ILE A 46 -27.67 -46.28 -6.78
CA ILE A 46 -26.62 -47.31 -6.94
C ILE A 46 -26.35 -48.02 -5.60
N PHE A 47 -26.42 -47.29 -4.49
CA PHE A 47 -26.20 -47.80 -3.13
C PHE A 47 -27.52 -47.92 -2.34
N ASN A 48 -28.56 -48.47 -2.97
CA ASN A 48 -29.82 -48.74 -2.29
C ASN A 48 -29.61 -49.84 -1.22
N GLU A 49 -30.24 -49.72 -0.04
CA GLU A 49 -30.03 -50.62 1.12
C GLU A 49 -30.25 -52.10 0.78
N ASN A 50 -31.06 -52.40 -0.24
CA ASN A 50 -31.38 -53.76 -0.69
C ASN A 50 -30.33 -54.38 -1.63
N SER A 51 -29.32 -53.62 -2.08
CA SER A 51 -28.32 -54.04 -3.07
C SER A 51 -26.90 -54.18 -2.51
N LEU A 52 -26.66 -53.76 -1.27
CA LEU A 52 -25.41 -53.98 -0.58
C LEU A 52 -25.39 -55.40 0.00
N THR A 53 -24.69 -56.33 -0.64
CA THR A 53 -24.23 -57.53 0.07
C THR A 53 -23.42 -57.06 1.28
N PRO A 54 -23.74 -57.47 2.52
CA PRO A 54 -23.05 -56.96 3.70
C PRO A 54 -21.55 -57.19 3.54
N PHE A 55 -20.79 -56.10 3.48
CA PHE A 55 -19.35 -56.15 3.31
C PHE A 55 -18.76 -56.58 4.66
N PHE A 56 -18.58 -57.88 4.86
CA PHE A 56 -18.02 -58.44 6.10
C PHE A 56 -16.51 -58.22 6.14
N PHE A 57 -16.10 -57.02 6.53
CA PHE A 57 -14.73 -56.76 6.98
C PHE A 57 -14.68 -57.05 8.47
N HIS A 58 -13.99 -58.12 8.88
CA HIS A 58 -13.87 -58.51 10.28
C HIS A 58 -12.42 -58.44 10.74
N VAL A 59 -12.16 -57.74 11.84
CA VAL A 59 -10.82 -57.73 12.46
C VAL A 59 -10.70 -58.98 13.34
N PRO A 60 -9.70 -59.85 13.13
CA PRO A 60 -9.50 -61.02 13.99
C PRO A 60 -9.35 -60.57 15.46
N ASN A 61 -10.11 -61.19 16.37
CA ASN A 61 -10.03 -60.96 17.82
C ASN A 61 -9.36 -62.14 18.54
N PRO A 62 -8.04 -62.35 18.38
CA PRO A 62 -7.34 -63.48 18.99
C PRO A 62 -7.19 -63.36 20.51
N ASP A 63 -7.33 -62.14 21.06
CA ASP A 63 -7.04 -61.84 22.47
C ASP A 63 -8.29 -61.77 23.37
N GLY A 64 -9.49 -61.96 22.80
CA GLY A 64 -10.74 -61.97 23.56
C GLY A 64 -11.19 -60.57 24.05
N ASN A 65 -10.88 -59.52 23.29
CA ASN A 65 -11.34 -58.16 23.58
C ASN A 65 -12.87 -58.07 23.53
N ASP A 66 -13.43 -57.08 24.24
CA ASP A 66 -14.87 -56.79 24.26
C ASP A 66 -15.40 -56.66 22.81
N PRO A 67 -16.50 -57.34 22.43
CA PRO A 67 -17.13 -57.19 21.13
C PRO A 67 -17.37 -55.73 20.70
N ILE A 68 -17.64 -54.83 21.66
CA ILE A 68 -17.81 -53.40 21.38
C ILE A 68 -16.49 -52.74 20.95
N ASP A 69 -15.38 -53.08 21.60
CA ASP A 69 -14.05 -52.56 21.25
C ASP A 69 -13.60 -53.02 19.85
N VAL A 70 -13.97 -54.25 19.46
CA VAL A 70 -13.71 -54.77 18.10
C VAL A 70 -14.54 -54.02 17.06
N MET A 71 -15.82 -53.74 17.35
CA MET A 71 -16.69 -52.95 16.48
C MET A 71 -16.20 -51.50 16.33
N ASP A 72 -15.73 -50.87 17.41
CA ASP A 72 -15.15 -49.52 17.37
C ASP A 72 -13.85 -49.50 16.57
N ALA A 73 -13.02 -50.55 16.67
CA ALA A 73 -11.82 -50.70 15.85
C ALA A 73 -12.15 -50.89 14.36
N GLU A 74 -13.16 -51.69 14.01
CA GLU A 74 -13.66 -51.86 12.66
C GLU A 74 -14.20 -50.53 12.08
N TYR A 75 -14.98 -49.79 12.87
CA TYR A 75 -15.47 -48.47 12.52
C TYR A 75 -14.31 -47.50 12.24
N ALA A 76 -13.30 -47.46 13.13
CA ALA A 76 -12.12 -46.60 12.95
C ALA A 76 -11.31 -46.94 11.69
N LEU A 77 -11.17 -48.23 11.36
CA LEU A 77 -10.52 -48.69 10.13
C LEU A 77 -11.32 -48.31 8.88
N LEU A 78 -12.65 -48.47 8.91
CA LEU A 78 -13.52 -48.06 7.81
C LEU A 78 -13.44 -46.55 7.57
N MET A 79 -13.45 -45.74 8.64
CA MET A 79 -13.29 -44.28 8.54
C MET A 79 -11.93 -43.89 7.96
N SER A 80 -10.86 -44.59 8.37
CA SER A 80 -9.51 -44.37 7.83
C SER A 80 -9.42 -44.75 6.35
N ALA A 81 -10.01 -45.88 5.94
CA ALA A 81 -10.06 -46.33 4.56
C ALA A 81 -10.86 -45.38 3.67
N ARG A 82 -12.01 -44.89 4.16
CA ARG A 82 -12.82 -43.86 3.49
C ARG A 82 -12.01 -42.59 3.27
N GLN A 83 -11.35 -42.07 4.30
CA GLN A 83 -10.54 -40.86 4.19
C GLN A 83 -9.41 -41.03 3.18
N LEU A 84 -8.70 -42.17 3.23
CA LEU A 84 -7.65 -42.50 2.29
C LEU A 84 -8.15 -42.58 0.84
N ALA A 85 -9.32 -43.18 0.61
CA ALA A 85 -9.93 -43.27 -0.71
C ALA A 85 -10.29 -41.88 -1.25
N LEU A 86 -10.90 -41.03 -0.42
CA LEU A 86 -11.22 -39.64 -0.78
C LEU A 86 -9.97 -38.84 -1.14
N ASP A 87 -8.93 -38.90 -0.31
CA ASP A 87 -7.66 -38.20 -0.55
C ASP A 87 -6.98 -38.70 -1.83
N SER A 88 -7.05 -40.01 -2.09
CA SER A 88 -6.50 -40.63 -3.29
C SER A 88 -7.23 -40.22 -4.57
N ILE A 89 -8.57 -40.22 -4.54
CA ILE A 89 -9.40 -39.75 -5.65
C ILE A 89 -9.15 -38.27 -5.91
N HIS A 90 -9.14 -37.45 -4.86
CA HIS A 90 -8.88 -36.01 -4.96
C HIS A 90 -7.49 -35.74 -5.55
N SER A 91 -6.46 -36.44 -5.07
CA SER A 91 -5.09 -36.32 -5.60
C SER A 91 -5.01 -36.76 -7.07
N CYS A 92 -5.62 -37.90 -7.43
CA CYS A 92 -5.61 -38.41 -8.80
C CYS A 92 -6.30 -37.45 -9.77
N THR A 93 -7.53 -37.03 -9.45
CA THR A 93 -8.31 -36.10 -10.27
C THR A 93 -7.61 -34.74 -10.39
N ALA A 94 -7.02 -34.22 -9.30
CA ALA A 94 -6.23 -32.99 -9.34
C ALA A 94 -5.04 -33.07 -10.32
N ARG A 95 -4.33 -34.20 -10.36
CA ARG A 95 -3.25 -34.41 -11.35
C ARG A 95 -3.78 -34.44 -12.78
N MET A 96 -4.89 -35.14 -13.03
CA MET A 96 -5.50 -35.23 -14.37
C MET A 96 -5.96 -33.85 -14.87
N ILE A 97 -6.64 -33.09 -14.02
CA ILE A 97 -7.08 -31.71 -14.32
C ILE A 97 -5.86 -30.81 -14.58
N SER A 98 -4.81 -30.91 -13.76
CA SER A 98 -3.57 -30.16 -13.95
C SER A 98 -2.88 -30.48 -15.29
N ALA A 99 -2.89 -31.75 -15.71
CA ALA A 99 -2.35 -32.17 -17.00
C ALA A 99 -3.16 -31.61 -18.18
N LEU A 100 -4.49 -31.60 -18.09
CA LEU A 100 -5.37 -30.98 -19.08
C LEU A 100 -5.15 -29.48 -19.18
N ASN A 101 -5.12 -28.78 -18.05
CA ASN A 101 -4.86 -27.34 -17.99
C ASN A 101 -3.47 -27.00 -18.54
N PHE A 102 -2.45 -27.82 -18.29
CA PHE A 102 -1.12 -27.63 -18.85
C PHE A 102 -1.11 -27.72 -20.39
N ARG A 103 -1.80 -28.70 -20.96
CA ARG A 103 -1.94 -28.83 -22.43
C ARG A 103 -2.65 -27.62 -23.03
N ARG A 104 -3.78 -27.20 -22.44
CA ARG A 104 -4.52 -26.01 -22.85
C ARG A 104 -3.65 -24.75 -22.78
N ASN A 105 -2.89 -24.58 -21.70
CA ASN A 105 -2.01 -23.43 -21.52
C ASN A 105 -0.89 -23.38 -22.56
N ARG A 106 -0.31 -24.52 -22.97
CA ARG A 106 0.71 -24.57 -24.03
C ARG A 106 0.20 -24.07 -25.39
N GLN A 107 -1.10 -24.17 -25.64
CA GLN A 107 -1.73 -23.68 -26.88
C GLN A 107 -2.09 -22.19 -26.80
N ASN A 108 -2.00 -21.57 -25.63
CA ASN A 108 -2.31 -20.16 -25.44
C ASN A 108 -1.12 -19.27 -25.83
N THR A 109 -1.37 -18.18 -26.55
CA THR A 109 -0.36 -17.21 -27.01
C THR A 109 0.41 -16.58 -25.85
N THR A 110 -0.24 -16.34 -24.71
CA THR A 110 0.41 -15.81 -23.50
C THR A 110 1.50 -16.74 -22.96
N HIS A 111 1.41 -18.05 -23.25
CA HIS A 111 2.40 -19.03 -22.82
C HIS A 111 3.64 -19.07 -23.73
N GLN A 112 3.62 -18.36 -24.85
CA GLN A 112 4.76 -18.22 -25.77
C GLN A 112 5.65 -17.03 -25.41
N LEU A 113 5.16 -16.11 -24.56
CA LEU A 113 5.92 -14.93 -24.14
C LEU A 113 7.22 -15.31 -23.40
N PRO A 114 8.36 -14.69 -23.72
CA PRO A 114 9.61 -14.88 -22.97
C PRO A 114 9.47 -14.58 -21.47
N PHE A 115 10.36 -15.16 -20.67
CA PHE A 115 10.33 -15.00 -19.20
C PHE A 115 10.48 -13.52 -18.81
N GLU A 116 11.32 -12.78 -19.52
CA GLU A 116 11.62 -11.37 -19.29
C GLU A 116 10.38 -10.50 -19.50
N ILE A 117 9.62 -10.78 -20.57
CA ILE A 117 8.38 -10.05 -20.88
C ILE A 117 7.31 -10.33 -19.83
N LEU A 118 7.17 -11.59 -19.40
CA LEU A 118 6.26 -11.95 -18.30
C LEU A 118 6.68 -11.25 -17.00
N SER A 119 7.96 -11.25 -16.65
CA SER A 119 8.48 -10.54 -15.47
C SER A 119 8.16 -9.04 -15.52
N LEU A 120 8.33 -8.38 -16.66
CA LEU A 120 7.97 -6.97 -16.85
C LEU A 120 6.47 -6.74 -16.67
N ILE A 121 5.62 -7.54 -17.30
CA ILE A 121 4.17 -7.47 -17.13
C ILE A 121 3.79 -7.63 -15.66
N PHE A 122 4.40 -8.59 -14.96
CA PHE A 122 4.12 -8.83 -13.54
C PHE A 122 4.53 -7.65 -12.67
N GLN A 123 5.66 -7.00 -12.99
CA GLN A 123 6.08 -5.80 -12.27
C GLN A 123 5.10 -4.65 -12.46
N PHE A 124 4.53 -4.46 -13.66
CA PHE A 124 3.46 -3.47 -13.86
C PHE A 124 2.21 -3.78 -13.04
N THR A 125 1.83 -5.06 -12.92
CA THR A 125 0.69 -5.44 -12.10
C THR A 125 0.94 -5.26 -10.60
N GLU A 126 2.16 -5.52 -10.13
CA GLU A 126 2.56 -5.32 -8.73
C GLU A 126 2.58 -3.84 -8.35
N ARG A 127 3.15 -2.99 -9.22
CA ARG A 127 3.27 -1.54 -9.05
C ARG A 127 1.96 -0.78 -9.24
N SER A 128 0.91 -1.43 -9.73
CA SER A 128 -0.40 -0.80 -9.90
C SER A 128 -0.93 -0.28 -8.55
N SER A 129 -1.42 0.96 -8.52
CA SER A 129 -2.02 1.56 -7.32
C SER A 129 -3.24 0.81 -6.78
N ALA A 130 -3.90 0.03 -7.63
CA ALA A 130 -5.03 -0.81 -7.23
C ALA A 130 -4.61 -2.14 -6.60
N ASN A 131 -3.35 -2.56 -6.73
CA ASN A 131 -2.88 -3.85 -6.23
C ASN A 131 -2.90 -3.93 -4.69
N PRO A 132 -2.36 -2.95 -3.93
CA PRO A 132 -2.42 -2.96 -2.47
C PRO A 132 -3.84 -3.01 -1.91
N LEU A 133 -4.80 -2.40 -2.61
CA LEU A 133 -6.21 -2.39 -2.21
C LEU A 133 -6.90 -3.76 -2.32
N ARG A 134 -6.25 -4.76 -2.92
CA ARG A 134 -6.80 -6.11 -3.05
C ARG A 134 -6.53 -6.95 -1.80
N PRO A 135 -7.44 -7.87 -1.45
CA PRO A 135 -7.16 -8.90 -0.45
C PRO A 135 -5.88 -9.67 -0.80
N LEU A 136 -5.09 -10.06 0.21
CA LEU A 136 -3.75 -10.66 0.04
C LEU A 136 -3.71 -11.79 -1.01
N ARG A 137 -4.70 -12.70 -1.00
CA ARG A 137 -4.78 -13.82 -1.98
C ARG A 137 -5.01 -13.37 -3.43
N LYS A 138 -5.62 -12.20 -3.64
CA LYS A 138 -5.92 -11.61 -4.96
C LYS A 138 -4.88 -10.58 -5.39
N ARG A 139 -3.86 -10.34 -4.56
CA ARG A 139 -2.80 -9.36 -4.77
C ARG A 139 -1.60 -9.99 -5.47
N ALA A 140 -0.93 -9.23 -6.34
CA ALA A 140 0.36 -9.60 -6.90
C ALA A 140 1.46 -9.49 -5.83
N PRO A 141 2.45 -10.41 -5.81
CA PRO A 141 2.66 -11.48 -6.78
C PRO A 141 1.92 -12.80 -6.50
N LEU A 142 1.14 -12.91 -5.42
CA LEU A 142 0.51 -14.17 -5.01
C LEU A 142 -0.52 -14.69 -6.02
N ASN A 143 -1.39 -13.82 -6.53
CA ASN A 143 -2.36 -14.19 -7.55
C ASN A 143 -1.70 -14.61 -8.88
N ILE A 144 -0.63 -13.93 -9.29
CA ILE A 144 0.17 -14.24 -10.49
C ILE A 144 0.80 -15.62 -10.34
N ALA A 145 1.41 -15.88 -9.19
CA ALA A 145 2.01 -17.17 -8.89
C ALA A 145 0.96 -18.30 -8.79
N ALA A 146 -0.33 -17.99 -8.67
CA ALA A 146 -1.40 -18.98 -8.63
C ALA A 146 -1.93 -19.38 -10.03
N VAL A 147 -1.60 -18.65 -11.11
CA VAL A 147 -2.19 -18.86 -12.44
C VAL A 147 -1.73 -20.16 -13.10
N SER A 148 -0.42 -20.39 -13.20
CA SER A 148 0.15 -21.55 -13.87
C SER A 148 1.54 -21.89 -13.31
N ARG A 149 2.05 -23.10 -13.61
CA ARG A 149 3.43 -23.49 -13.23
C ARG A 149 4.46 -22.52 -13.79
N ARG A 150 4.38 -22.18 -15.08
CA ARG A 150 5.28 -21.22 -15.73
C ARG A 150 5.23 -19.84 -15.06
N TRP A 151 4.04 -19.32 -14.80
CA TRP A 151 3.87 -18.00 -14.16
C TRP A 151 4.40 -18.00 -12.73
N ARG A 152 4.18 -19.11 -11.99
CA ARG A 152 4.78 -19.32 -10.69
C ARG A 152 6.29 -19.28 -10.78
N ASP A 153 6.90 -20.02 -11.68
CA ASP A 153 8.36 -20.07 -11.83
C ASP A 153 8.94 -18.69 -12.14
N VAL A 154 8.31 -17.93 -13.04
CA VAL A 154 8.70 -16.54 -13.35
C VAL A 154 8.57 -15.66 -12.10
N ALA A 155 7.42 -15.69 -11.42
CA ALA A 155 7.14 -14.83 -10.28
C ALA A 155 8.05 -15.13 -9.09
N LEU A 156 8.33 -16.41 -8.83
CA LEU A 156 9.23 -16.85 -7.76
C LEU A 156 10.69 -16.47 -8.02
N ASN A 157 11.13 -16.45 -9.28
CA ASN A 157 12.49 -16.07 -9.66
C ASN A 157 12.68 -14.56 -9.86
N THR A 158 11.60 -13.78 -9.91
CA THR A 158 11.64 -12.32 -10.06
C THR A 158 11.60 -11.64 -8.69
N ALA A 159 12.76 -11.45 -8.07
CA ALA A 159 12.89 -10.92 -6.71
C ALA A 159 12.23 -9.54 -6.51
N SER A 160 12.24 -8.69 -7.54
CA SER A 160 11.63 -7.35 -7.51
C SER A 160 10.11 -7.33 -7.35
N LEU A 161 9.43 -8.47 -7.50
CA LEU A 161 7.99 -8.58 -7.23
C LEU A 161 7.67 -8.70 -5.73
N TRP A 162 8.68 -8.96 -4.90
CA TRP A 162 8.53 -9.27 -3.48
C TRP A 162 9.05 -8.13 -2.58
N THR A 163 9.33 -6.96 -3.15
CA THR A 163 10.02 -5.85 -2.47
C THR A 163 9.10 -4.89 -1.72
N ARG A 164 7.79 -4.91 -2.01
CA ARG A 164 6.78 -4.09 -1.33
C ARG A 164 6.26 -4.85 -0.11
N ILE A 165 6.64 -4.38 1.07
CA ILE A 165 6.29 -4.99 2.35
C ILE A 165 5.24 -4.11 3.02
N ASP A 166 4.03 -4.62 3.15
CA ASP A 166 2.95 -3.95 3.86
C ASP A 166 2.44 -4.72 5.09
N VAL A 167 1.42 -4.19 5.77
CA VAL A 167 0.83 -4.84 6.95
C VAL A 167 0.16 -6.14 6.52
N MET A 168 0.89 -7.24 6.71
CA MET A 168 0.44 -8.58 6.36
C MET A 168 0.74 -9.55 7.51
N VAL A 169 0.11 -10.72 7.44
CA VAL A 169 0.34 -11.82 8.38
C VAL A 169 1.83 -12.21 8.43
N PRO A 170 2.42 -12.51 9.61
CA PRO A 170 3.87 -12.67 9.77
C PRO A 170 4.52 -13.70 8.82
N TRP A 171 3.83 -14.81 8.53
CA TRP A 171 4.33 -15.82 7.60
C TRP A 171 4.47 -15.28 6.17
N ALA A 172 3.56 -14.40 5.74
CA ALA A 172 3.61 -13.79 4.42
C ALA A 172 4.76 -12.79 4.34
N THR A 173 4.95 -11.98 5.38
CA THR A 173 6.08 -11.05 5.48
C THR A 173 7.39 -11.77 5.32
N ARG A 174 7.55 -12.90 6.03
CA ARG A 174 8.74 -13.76 5.92
C ARG A 174 8.97 -14.24 4.48
N ILE A 175 7.92 -14.73 3.80
CA ILE A 175 8.04 -15.18 2.40
C ILE A 175 8.48 -14.03 1.50
N PHE A 176 7.92 -12.83 1.65
CA PHE A 176 8.30 -11.68 0.84
C PHE A 176 9.75 -11.27 1.09
N LEU A 177 10.18 -11.22 2.36
CA LEU A 177 11.58 -10.92 2.70
C LEU A 177 12.55 -11.96 2.13
N GLU A 178 12.25 -13.25 2.25
CA GLU A 178 13.08 -14.33 1.69
C GLU A 178 13.16 -14.24 0.15
N ARG A 179 12.04 -13.96 -0.53
CA ARG A 179 11.97 -13.92 -1.99
C ARG A 179 12.52 -12.64 -2.60
N SER A 180 12.50 -11.54 -1.85
CA SER A 180 13.12 -10.27 -2.25
C SER A 180 14.65 -10.33 -2.28
N LYS A 181 15.27 -11.38 -1.70
CA LYS A 181 16.72 -11.58 -1.66
C LYS A 181 17.46 -10.37 -1.10
N GLN A 182 18.25 -9.66 -1.91
CA GLN A 182 18.98 -8.44 -1.55
C GLN A 182 18.42 -7.19 -2.24
N ALA A 183 17.24 -7.29 -2.86
CA ALA A 183 16.62 -6.17 -3.52
C ALA A 183 16.23 -5.06 -2.52
N ARG A 184 16.18 -3.82 -3.00
CA ARG A 184 15.71 -2.66 -2.26
C ARG A 184 14.24 -2.81 -1.89
N LEU A 185 13.88 -2.42 -0.67
CA LEU A 185 12.55 -2.62 -0.10
C LEU A 185 11.78 -1.32 0.00
N ALA A 186 10.48 -1.40 -0.30
CA ALA A 186 9.50 -0.37 -0.02
C ALA A 186 8.63 -0.83 1.15
N ILE A 187 8.58 -0.05 2.22
CA ILE A 187 7.84 -0.38 3.45
C ILE A 187 6.60 0.49 3.52
N GLU A 188 5.43 -0.14 3.65
CA GLU A 188 4.15 0.56 3.68
C GLU A 188 3.35 0.13 4.91
N VAL A 189 3.17 1.01 5.88
CA VAL A 189 2.49 0.68 7.13
C VAL A 189 1.24 1.52 7.26
N ASN A 190 0.09 0.85 7.34
CA ASN A 190 -1.18 1.47 7.62
C ASN A 190 -1.63 1.12 9.05
N ALA A 191 -1.73 2.13 9.91
CA ALA A 191 -2.10 1.96 11.31
C ALA A 191 -3.51 1.35 11.47
N TRP A 192 -4.45 1.70 10.59
CA TRP A 192 -5.82 1.16 10.65
C TRP A 192 -5.85 -0.35 10.36
N GLU A 193 -4.98 -0.82 9.45
CA GLU A 193 -4.82 -2.25 9.16
C GLU A 193 -4.14 -2.98 10.31
N LEU A 194 -3.15 -2.33 10.94
CA LEU A 194 -2.46 -2.86 12.10
C LEU A 194 -3.40 -3.03 13.30
N ASP A 195 -4.35 -2.10 13.46
CA ASP A 195 -5.36 -2.18 14.50
C ASP A 195 -6.41 -3.26 14.22
N ALA A 196 -6.89 -3.37 12.98
CA ALA A 196 -7.80 -4.43 12.56
C ALA A 196 -7.18 -5.83 12.74
N TRP A 197 -5.89 -5.98 12.43
CA TRP A 197 -5.17 -7.23 12.64
C TRP A 197 -5.19 -7.67 14.11
N ALA A 198 -4.96 -6.73 15.02
CA ALA A 198 -4.98 -7.03 16.46
C ALA A 198 -6.38 -7.33 16.99
N SER A 199 -7.43 -6.65 16.49
CA SER A 199 -8.82 -6.94 16.87
C SER A 199 -9.30 -8.32 16.40
N SER A 200 -8.68 -8.88 15.35
CA SER A 200 -8.97 -10.24 14.85
C SER A 200 -8.25 -11.36 15.61
N SER A 201 -7.26 -11.02 16.45
CA SER A 201 -6.60 -11.97 17.34
C SER A 201 -7.45 -12.16 18.59
N GLU A 202 -8.49 -12.99 18.51
CA GLU A 202 -9.27 -13.45 19.67
C GLU A 202 -8.31 -13.99 20.76
N GLY A 203 -8.15 -13.25 21.86
CA GLY A 203 -7.43 -13.76 23.03
C GLY A 203 -6.59 -12.77 23.86
N TYR A 204 -6.42 -11.51 23.48
CA TYR A 204 -5.70 -10.55 24.33
C TYR A 204 -6.67 -9.65 25.11
N SER A 205 -6.71 -9.89 26.41
CA SER A 205 -7.41 -9.09 27.43
C SER A 205 -7.06 -7.60 27.35
N GLU A 206 -8.06 -6.75 27.52
CA GLU A 206 -8.07 -5.30 27.32
C GLU A 206 -7.26 -4.49 28.36
N GLU A 207 -6.45 -5.12 29.22
CA GLU A 207 -6.01 -4.51 30.49
C GLU A 207 -4.54 -4.09 30.56
N THR A 208 -3.77 -4.23 29.48
CA THR A 208 -2.43 -3.59 29.42
C THR A 208 -2.24 -2.93 28.06
N ARG A 209 -2.33 -1.60 28.01
CA ARG A 209 -1.74 -0.83 26.92
C ARG A 209 -0.29 -1.30 26.78
N PRO A 210 0.12 -1.93 25.67
CA PRO A 210 1.48 -2.39 25.54
C PRO A 210 2.40 -1.17 25.69
N THR A 211 3.47 -1.33 26.47
CA THR A 211 4.50 -0.29 26.71
C THR A 211 5.16 0.20 25.42
N GLN A 212 4.92 -0.51 24.32
CA GLN A 212 5.44 -0.27 22.98
C GLN A 212 4.28 -0.23 21.97
N SER A 213 4.23 0.81 21.13
CA SER A 213 3.20 0.93 20.09
C SER A 213 3.22 -0.29 19.15
N ARG A 214 2.06 -0.65 18.58
CA ARG A 214 1.96 -1.76 17.60
C ARG A 214 2.86 -1.53 16.40
N LEU A 215 2.97 -0.28 15.96
CA LEU A 215 3.88 0.12 14.89
C LEU A 215 5.32 -0.24 15.25
N SER A 216 5.74 0.01 16.49
CA SER A 216 7.08 -0.37 16.95
C SER A 216 7.28 -1.89 16.93
N GLN A 217 6.29 -2.70 17.33
CA GLN A 217 6.39 -4.16 17.29
C GLN A 217 6.60 -4.67 15.86
N TYR A 218 5.78 -4.16 14.92
CA TYR A 218 5.87 -4.53 13.51
C TYR A 218 7.22 -4.11 12.92
N VAL A 219 7.64 -2.85 13.13
CA VAL A 219 8.93 -2.34 12.62
C VAL A 219 10.12 -3.08 13.23
N ASN A 220 10.06 -3.46 14.50
CA ASN A 220 11.13 -4.24 15.13
C ASN A 220 11.35 -5.59 14.45
N SER A 221 10.28 -6.23 13.94
CA SER A 221 10.39 -7.48 13.18
C SER A 221 11.12 -7.28 11.84
N LEU A 222 11.01 -6.09 11.24
CA LEU A 222 11.62 -5.75 9.96
C LEU A 222 12.99 -5.09 10.10
N LYS A 223 13.38 -4.66 11.30
CA LYS A 223 14.55 -3.82 11.56
C LYS A 223 15.86 -4.40 11.03
N LEU A 224 16.02 -5.72 11.00
CA LEU A 224 17.21 -6.38 10.43
C LEU A 224 17.40 -6.08 8.93
N THR A 225 16.33 -5.73 8.24
CA THR A 225 16.32 -5.39 6.81
C THR A 225 16.40 -3.89 6.54
N ALA A 226 16.51 -3.05 7.58
CA ALA A 226 16.49 -1.59 7.48
C ALA A 226 17.51 -0.99 6.50
N HIS A 227 18.67 -1.64 6.36
CA HIS A 227 19.71 -1.23 5.40
C HIS A 227 19.28 -1.36 3.93
N ARG A 228 18.18 -2.05 3.63
CA ARG A 228 17.64 -2.21 2.27
C ARG A 228 16.47 -1.28 1.98
N TRP A 229 16.02 -0.51 2.96
CA TRP A 229 14.81 0.30 2.81
C TRP A 229 15.12 1.55 2.00
N THR A 230 14.39 1.74 0.91
CA THR A 230 14.55 2.90 0.02
C THR A 230 13.34 3.80 -0.01
N SER A 231 12.15 3.24 0.23
CA SER A 231 10.92 4.00 0.36
C SER A 231 10.18 3.57 1.61
N MET A 232 9.63 4.54 2.34
CA MET A 232 8.79 4.28 3.50
C MET A 232 7.55 5.16 3.45
N GLU A 233 6.39 4.53 3.58
CA GLU A 233 5.10 5.19 3.65
C GLU A 233 4.38 4.74 4.92
N LEU A 234 4.01 5.70 5.76
CA LEU A 234 3.31 5.45 7.02
C LEU A 234 1.97 6.18 7.00
N ARG A 235 0.86 5.46 7.12
CA ARG A 235 -0.50 6.00 7.12
C ARG A 235 -1.19 5.80 8.46
N GLY A 236 -1.93 6.80 8.93
CA GLY A 236 -2.71 6.72 10.17
C GLY A 236 -1.86 6.76 11.45
N VAL A 237 -0.56 7.05 11.34
CA VAL A 237 0.38 6.97 12.47
C VAL A 237 0.51 8.32 13.20
N LEU A 238 0.74 8.27 14.51
CA LEU A 238 1.01 9.47 15.29
C LEU A 238 2.50 9.85 15.21
N ALA A 239 2.80 11.15 15.15
CA ALA A 239 4.17 11.66 15.06
C ALA A 239 5.08 11.14 16.20
N PHE A 240 4.53 11.02 17.41
CA PHE A 240 5.25 10.48 18.56
C PHE A 240 5.68 9.01 18.34
N ASP A 241 4.77 8.17 17.83
CA ASP A 241 5.05 6.76 17.57
C ASP A 241 6.10 6.59 16.47
N VAL A 242 6.07 7.45 15.44
CA VAL A 242 7.08 7.45 14.36
C VAL A 242 8.46 7.74 14.93
N VAL A 243 8.60 8.80 15.73
CA VAL A 243 9.92 9.19 16.27
C VAL A 243 10.46 8.15 17.25
N GLN A 244 9.59 7.60 18.11
CA GLN A 244 9.99 6.55 19.04
C GLN A 244 10.41 5.27 18.31
N THR A 245 9.67 4.88 17.27
CA THR A 245 9.92 3.63 16.55
C THR A 245 11.16 3.69 15.69
N PHE A 246 11.33 4.77 14.94
CA PHE A 246 12.42 4.90 13.97
C PHE A 246 13.63 5.61 14.57
N SER A 247 14.05 5.16 15.75
CA SER A 247 15.24 5.62 16.46
C SER A 247 16.52 4.85 16.06
N PHE A 248 16.70 4.58 14.76
CA PHE A 248 17.84 3.87 14.15
C PHE A 248 18.13 4.39 12.73
N PRO A 249 19.37 4.26 12.22
CA PRO A 249 19.75 4.85 10.92
C PRO A 249 19.09 4.14 9.74
N LEU A 250 18.77 4.91 8.69
CA LEU A 250 18.23 4.41 7.43
C LEU A 250 19.11 4.90 6.26
N PRO A 251 20.24 4.22 5.98
CA PRO A 251 21.30 4.75 5.13
C PRO A 251 20.90 4.89 3.65
N HIS A 252 19.94 4.11 3.18
CA HIS A 252 19.51 4.08 1.77
C HIS A 252 18.10 4.62 1.55
N LEU A 253 17.47 5.22 2.57
CA LEU A 253 16.13 5.77 2.43
C LEU A 253 16.16 7.00 1.53
N GLU A 254 15.42 6.95 0.43
CA GLU A 254 15.30 8.01 -0.58
C GLU A 254 13.95 8.73 -0.47
N VAL A 255 12.90 8.01 -0.07
CA VAL A 255 11.52 8.52 0.02
C VAL A 255 10.95 8.23 1.41
N LEU A 256 10.44 9.27 2.08
CA LEU A 256 9.69 9.16 3.33
C LEU A 256 8.36 9.90 3.22
N GLN A 257 7.27 9.18 3.44
CA GLN A 257 5.93 9.75 3.50
C GLN A 257 5.27 9.36 4.83
N VAL A 258 4.80 10.35 5.59
CA VAL A 258 4.07 10.15 6.84
C VAL A 258 2.74 10.89 6.76
N ILE A 259 1.65 10.15 6.71
CA ILE A 259 0.31 10.64 6.44
C ILE A 259 -0.63 10.21 7.57
N LYS A 260 -0.92 11.11 8.51
CA LYS A 260 -1.88 10.80 9.57
C LYS A 260 -3.30 10.58 9.04
N GLY A 261 -3.69 11.30 7.98
CA GLY A 261 -5.04 11.29 7.44
C GLY A 261 -6.03 12.15 8.26
N GLY A 262 -7.18 12.43 7.66
CA GLY A 262 -8.18 13.35 8.22
C GLY A 262 -7.84 14.84 8.02
N ASP A 263 -8.69 15.71 8.56
CA ASP A 263 -8.58 17.18 8.40
C ASP A 263 -8.00 17.90 9.61
N THR A 264 -7.45 17.17 10.59
CA THR A 264 -6.88 17.77 11.80
C THR A 264 -5.54 18.42 11.54
N LEU A 265 -5.42 19.72 11.81
CA LEU A 265 -4.14 20.40 12.01
C LEU A 265 -3.44 19.86 13.26
N THR A 266 -2.15 19.56 13.16
CA THR A 266 -1.34 19.13 14.31
C THR A 266 -0.23 20.12 14.60
N SER A 267 -0.01 20.36 15.90
CA SER A 267 1.01 21.30 16.34
C SER A 267 2.25 20.59 16.84
N GLU A 268 3.40 21.19 16.57
CA GLU A 268 4.69 20.81 17.13
C GLU A 268 4.59 20.67 18.66
N SER A 269 5.09 19.54 19.16
CA SER A 269 5.17 19.29 20.60
C SER A 269 6.18 20.22 21.26
N ASN A 270 6.03 20.43 22.56
CA ASN A 270 7.04 21.09 23.38
C ASN A 270 7.52 20.10 24.46
N PRO A 271 8.76 19.58 24.41
CA PRO A 271 9.83 19.91 23.45
C PRO A 271 9.57 19.33 22.04
N PRO A 272 10.16 19.94 20.99
CA PRO A 272 10.02 19.47 19.63
C PRO A 272 10.70 18.10 19.44
N LEU A 273 10.18 17.31 18.51
CA LEU A 273 10.69 15.97 18.22
C LEU A 273 11.96 16.09 17.36
N ASN A 274 13.13 15.84 17.97
CA ASN A 274 14.43 16.24 17.40
C ASN A 274 15.22 15.10 16.74
N ALA A 275 14.78 13.83 16.82
CA ALA A 275 15.67 12.68 16.59
C ALA A 275 15.08 11.55 15.73
N LEU A 276 14.45 11.86 14.60
CA LEU A 276 14.09 10.82 13.64
C LEU A 276 15.36 10.20 13.03
N PHE A 277 15.43 8.87 12.98
CA PHE A 277 16.54 8.07 12.44
C PHE A 277 17.90 8.28 13.11
N ARG A 278 17.93 8.78 14.36
CA ARG A 278 19.15 9.30 15.01
C ARG A 278 19.87 10.35 14.15
N GLY A 279 19.11 11.06 13.31
CA GLY A 279 19.62 12.07 12.38
C GLY A 279 20.35 11.52 11.15
N SER A 280 20.21 10.23 10.82
CA SER A 280 20.94 9.61 9.71
C SER A 280 19.99 8.98 8.67
N ALA A 281 19.69 9.77 7.64
CA ALA A 281 19.05 9.35 6.39
C ALA A 281 19.67 10.14 5.21
N PRO A 282 20.95 9.90 4.88
CA PRO A 282 21.74 10.78 4.01
C PRO A 282 21.28 10.79 2.54
N CYS A 283 20.63 9.71 2.11
CA CYS A 283 20.11 9.56 0.75
C CYS A 283 18.68 10.08 0.60
N LEU A 284 18.08 10.67 1.64
CA LEU A 284 16.71 11.13 1.58
C LEU A 284 16.59 12.29 0.58
N ARG A 285 15.65 12.17 -0.36
CA ARG A 285 15.40 13.16 -1.42
C ARG A 285 13.95 13.62 -1.45
N ASP A 286 13.01 12.74 -1.12
CA ASP A 286 11.58 13.04 -1.08
C ASP A 286 11.04 12.90 0.35
N LEU A 287 10.57 14.02 0.90
CA LEU A 287 9.99 14.08 2.24
C LEU A 287 8.58 14.66 2.18
N HIS A 288 7.59 13.84 2.55
CA HIS A 288 6.20 14.25 2.71
C HIS A 288 5.74 14.03 4.15
N LEU A 289 5.40 15.12 4.84
CA LEU A 289 4.85 15.11 6.19
C LEU A 289 3.46 15.73 6.19
N ASN A 290 2.44 14.91 6.41
CA ASN A 290 1.06 15.34 6.58
C ASN A 290 0.65 15.15 8.05
N ALA A 291 0.26 16.27 8.68
CA ALA A 291 -0.13 16.37 10.08
C ALA A 291 0.87 15.69 11.04
N THR A 292 2.17 15.73 10.69
CA THR A 292 3.26 15.11 11.45
C THR A 292 4.37 16.14 11.67
N PRO A 293 4.31 16.93 12.77
CA PRO A 293 5.28 17.97 13.04
C PRO A 293 6.63 17.37 13.47
N ILE A 294 7.62 17.45 12.61
CA ILE A 294 9.03 17.16 12.92
C ILE A 294 9.79 18.47 13.00
N SER A 295 10.65 18.63 14.02
CA SER A 295 11.47 19.82 14.23
C SER A 295 12.26 20.18 12.97
N LEU A 296 12.18 21.44 12.51
CA LEU A 296 12.95 21.92 11.34
C LEU A 296 14.47 21.91 11.56
N LYS A 297 14.93 21.68 12.79
CA LYS A 297 16.35 21.47 13.12
C LYS A 297 16.82 20.05 12.80
N SER A 298 15.91 19.14 12.45
CA SER A 298 16.26 17.76 12.14
C SER A 298 17.08 17.68 10.84
N PRO A 299 18.15 16.88 10.79
CA PRO A 299 18.98 16.77 9.59
C PRO A 299 18.28 16.05 8.42
N ILE A 300 17.10 15.45 8.63
CA ILE A 300 16.30 14.85 7.56
C ILE A 300 15.84 15.87 6.52
N PHE A 301 15.88 17.16 6.86
CA PHE A 301 15.48 18.25 5.98
C PHE A 301 16.60 18.73 5.05
N ALA A 302 17.79 18.11 5.07
CA ALA A 302 18.92 18.50 4.22
C ALA A 302 18.99 17.65 2.95
N GLY A 303 19.42 18.25 1.84
CA GLY A 303 19.66 17.56 0.56
C GLY A 303 18.41 17.03 -0.12
N LEU A 304 17.24 17.61 0.15
CA LEU A 304 15.96 17.19 -0.44
C LEU A 304 15.80 17.74 -1.87
N THR A 305 15.16 16.94 -2.73
CA THR A 305 14.68 17.37 -4.05
C THR A 305 13.18 17.65 -4.03
N ARG A 306 12.43 17.00 -3.14
CA ARG A 306 10.98 17.20 -2.98
C ARG A 306 10.64 17.34 -1.51
N LEU A 307 10.01 18.46 -1.15
CA LEU A 307 9.60 18.76 0.21
C LEU A 307 8.11 19.12 0.23
N HIS A 308 7.32 18.28 0.91
CA HIS A 308 5.89 18.49 1.10
C HIS A 308 5.54 18.51 2.59
N LEU A 309 5.08 19.65 3.09
CA LEU A 309 4.55 19.80 4.44
C LEU A 309 3.07 20.17 4.37
N GLU A 310 2.22 19.38 5.00
CA GLU A 310 0.77 19.59 4.98
C GLU A 310 0.17 19.52 6.39
N LYS A 311 -0.71 20.46 6.73
CA LYS A 311 -1.49 20.50 7.97
C LYS A 311 -0.62 20.52 9.25
N ILE A 312 0.48 21.28 9.23
CA ILE A 312 1.45 21.36 10.33
C ILE A 312 1.50 22.77 10.92
N THR A 313 1.41 22.88 12.25
CA THR A 313 1.63 24.13 12.99
C THR A 313 2.95 24.07 13.77
N TYR A 314 3.95 24.79 13.29
CA TYR A 314 5.21 25.02 13.99
C TYR A 314 5.05 26.14 15.02
N ARG A 315 5.15 25.79 16.31
CA ARG A 315 5.01 26.76 17.41
C ARG A 315 6.35 27.29 17.91
N ALA A 316 7.42 26.51 17.73
CA ALA A 316 8.77 26.92 18.09
C ALA A 316 9.60 27.33 16.87
N SER A 317 9.23 26.84 15.68
CA SER A 317 9.98 27.10 14.45
C SER A 317 9.41 28.28 13.66
N THR A 318 10.31 29.16 13.20
CA THR A 318 9.95 30.38 12.44
C THR A 318 10.18 30.20 10.94
N VAL A 319 9.61 31.08 10.12
CA VAL A 319 9.85 31.10 8.66
C VAL A 319 11.36 31.21 8.34
N GLY A 320 12.11 32.02 9.09
CA GLY A 320 13.57 32.12 8.89
C GLY A 320 14.35 30.84 9.23
N GLN A 321 13.83 29.96 10.07
CA GLN A 321 14.39 28.61 10.26
C GLN A 321 14.05 27.72 9.06
N PHE A 322 12.84 27.85 8.50
CA PHE A 322 12.45 27.18 7.27
C PHE A 322 13.30 27.63 6.06
N THR A 323 13.62 28.92 5.93
CA THR A 323 14.55 29.39 4.90
C THR A 323 15.94 28.75 5.01
N ARG A 324 16.41 28.45 6.23
CA ARG A 324 17.65 27.69 6.43
C ARG A 324 17.54 26.23 5.98
N VAL A 325 16.36 25.62 6.10
CA VAL A 325 16.07 24.30 5.53
C VAL A 325 16.16 24.36 4.00
N LEU A 326 15.54 25.36 3.37
CA LEU A 326 15.65 25.57 1.93
C LEU A 326 17.11 25.75 1.49
N ALA A 327 17.90 26.51 2.26
CA ALA A 327 19.32 26.71 1.98
C ALA A 327 20.15 25.41 2.06
N ALA A 328 19.69 24.40 2.81
CA ALA A 328 20.29 23.08 2.86
C ALA A 328 19.84 22.15 1.72
N CYS A 329 18.98 22.61 0.80
CA CYS A 329 18.40 21.84 -0.31
C CYS A 329 18.65 22.55 -1.66
N PRO A 330 19.90 22.61 -2.15
CA PRO A 330 20.23 23.30 -3.39
C PRO A 330 19.59 22.66 -4.64
N ASP A 331 19.33 21.36 -4.60
CA ASP A 331 18.74 20.57 -5.70
C ASP A 331 17.22 20.44 -5.59
N LEU A 332 16.55 21.35 -4.85
CA LEU A 332 15.10 21.30 -4.66
C LEU A 332 14.36 21.55 -5.97
N GLU A 333 13.49 20.61 -6.36
CA GLU A 333 12.65 20.64 -7.56
C GLU A 333 11.19 20.95 -7.23
N ASP A 334 10.64 20.34 -6.17
CA ASP A 334 9.26 20.53 -5.73
C ASP A 334 9.17 21.01 -4.28
N LEU A 335 8.52 22.15 -4.07
CA LEU A 335 8.19 22.69 -2.75
C LEU A 335 6.68 22.81 -2.58
N VAL A 336 6.11 22.12 -1.61
CA VAL A 336 4.68 22.14 -1.33
C VAL A 336 4.42 22.39 0.16
N LEU A 337 3.76 23.50 0.47
CA LEU A 337 3.30 23.83 1.81
C LEU A 337 1.78 24.02 1.77
N ILE A 338 1.03 23.21 2.52
CA ILE A 338 -0.43 23.26 2.56
C ILE A 338 -0.89 23.36 4.01
N ARG A 339 -1.59 24.44 4.35
CA ARG A 339 -2.09 24.70 5.71
C ARG A 339 -0.97 24.59 6.76
N THR A 340 0.20 25.17 6.43
CA THR A 340 1.38 25.19 7.29
C THR A 340 1.49 26.52 8.02
N CYS A 341 1.62 26.48 9.34
CA CYS A 341 1.76 27.69 10.17
C CYS A 341 3.14 27.71 10.83
N PHE A 342 3.73 28.91 10.95
CA PHE A 342 5.01 29.13 11.64
C PHE A 342 4.83 30.09 12.80
N ALA A 343 5.74 30.01 13.77
CA ALA A 343 5.81 30.98 14.85
C ALA A 343 6.17 32.37 14.27
N GLN A 344 5.51 33.41 14.76
CA GLN A 344 5.84 34.78 14.40
C GLN A 344 7.29 35.08 14.78
N SER A 345 8.06 35.59 13.82
CA SER A 345 9.38 36.15 14.11
C SER A 345 9.22 37.49 14.82
N ILE A 346 9.79 37.63 16.01
CA ILE A 346 9.95 38.95 16.64
C ILE A 346 10.84 39.78 15.69
N PRO A 347 10.42 40.99 15.26
CA PRO A 347 11.20 41.81 14.35
C PRO A 347 12.52 42.21 15.00
N THR A 348 13.59 41.46 14.71
CA THR A 348 14.94 41.73 15.20
C THR A 348 15.79 42.11 14.01
N THR A 349 15.90 43.43 13.76
CA THR A 349 16.77 44.12 12.78
C THR A 349 16.76 43.58 11.33
N PRO A 350 16.85 44.45 10.30
CA PRO A 350 16.93 44.02 8.91
C PRO A 350 18.30 43.37 8.65
N SER A 351 18.42 42.07 8.95
CA SER A 351 19.51 41.26 8.41
C SER A 351 19.23 41.13 6.92
N ALA A 352 20.13 41.68 6.11
CA ALA A 352 20.10 41.55 4.66
C ALA A 352 19.85 40.08 4.29
N SER A 353 18.65 39.77 3.82
CA SER A 353 18.27 38.43 3.43
C SER A 353 19.08 38.09 2.19
N LEU A 354 20.10 37.24 2.32
CA LEU A 354 20.78 36.65 1.18
C LEU A 354 19.74 35.88 0.37
N LEU A 355 19.54 36.29 -0.87
CA LEU A 355 18.64 35.67 -1.82
C LEU A 355 19.14 34.24 -2.12
N LEU A 356 18.39 33.23 -1.70
CA LEU A 356 18.76 31.84 -1.91
C LEU A 356 18.44 31.41 -3.34
N VAL A 357 19.46 31.06 -4.13
CA VAL A 357 19.24 30.55 -5.49
C VAL A 357 18.86 29.07 -5.44
N LEU A 358 17.68 28.74 -5.94
CA LEU A 358 17.17 27.37 -6.08
C LEU A 358 17.04 27.01 -7.57
N PRO A 359 18.15 26.69 -8.26
CA PRO A 359 18.22 26.66 -9.72
C PRO A 359 17.43 25.52 -10.37
N HIS A 360 17.06 24.49 -9.61
CA HIS A 360 16.33 23.32 -10.10
C HIS A 360 14.84 23.36 -9.78
N LEU A 361 14.35 24.43 -9.12
CA LEU A 361 12.98 24.48 -8.65
C LEU A 361 11.99 24.57 -9.81
N GLN A 362 11.12 23.57 -9.92
CA GLN A 362 10.13 23.43 -10.99
C GLN A 362 8.73 23.76 -10.50
N HIS A 363 8.41 23.47 -9.24
CA HIS A 363 7.08 23.65 -8.70
C HIS A 363 7.11 24.20 -7.27
N ILE A 364 6.32 25.26 -7.05
CA ILE A 364 6.04 25.81 -5.73
C ILE A 364 4.53 25.83 -5.54
N ALA A 365 4.03 25.15 -4.51
CA ALA A 365 2.65 25.25 -4.06
C ALA A 365 2.58 25.75 -2.60
N LEU A 366 1.92 26.88 -2.38
CA LEU A 366 1.77 27.53 -1.07
C LEU A 366 0.29 27.79 -0.81
N ARG A 367 -0.39 26.91 -0.07
CA ARG A 367 -1.85 26.96 0.08
C ARG A 367 -2.31 27.03 1.53
N GLY A 368 -3.38 27.77 1.80
CA GLY A 368 -4.06 27.80 3.10
C GLY A 368 -3.20 28.38 4.24
N MET A 369 -2.35 29.35 3.95
CA MET A 369 -1.43 29.99 4.90
C MET A 369 -1.72 31.48 5.04
N ALA A 370 -1.27 32.10 6.14
CA ALA A 370 -1.35 33.54 6.33
C ALA A 370 -0.45 34.28 5.32
N ALA A 371 -0.90 35.43 4.81
CA ALA A 371 -0.26 36.15 3.70
C ALA A 371 1.24 36.49 3.88
N HIS A 372 1.68 36.75 5.11
CA HIS A 372 3.08 37.06 5.38
C HIS A 372 4.02 35.87 5.15
N VAL A 373 3.53 34.62 5.22
CA VAL A 373 4.37 33.42 5.07
C VAL A 373 4.81 33.22 3.62
N PRO A 374 3.89 33.12 2.62
CA PRO A 374 4.31 33.06 1.22
C PRO A 374 5.20 34.21 0.81
N LYS A 375 4.87 35.44 1.22
CA LYS A 375 5.68 36.63 0.93
C LYS A 375 7.11 36.48 1.45
N SER A 376 7.27 36.17 2.74
CA SER A 376 8.60 36.01 3.35
C SER A 376 9.43 34.89 2.73
N ILE A 377 8.80 33.80 2.26
CA ILE A 377 9.50 32.70 1.58
C ILE A 377 9.96 33.17 0.20
N LEU A 378 9.05 33.75 -0.59
CA LEU A 378 9.31 34.18 -1.96
C LEU A 378 10.32 35.32 -2.05
N ASP A 379 10.31 36.26 -1.09
CA ASP A 379 11.30 37.34 -1.01
C ASP A 379 12.70 36.80 -0.65
N SER A 380 12.79 35.60 -0.05
CA SER A 380 14.05 34.98 0.36
C SER A 380 14.68 34.07 -0.69
N ILE A 381 14.00 33.77 -1.81
CA ILE A 381 14.46 32.80 -2.82
C ILE A 381 14.52 33.42 -4.22
N SER A 382 15.46 32.94 -5.02
CA SER A 382 15.55 33.15 -6.47
C SER A 382 15.22 31.85 -7.17
N VAL A 383 14.28 31.89 -8.11
CA VAL A 383 13.78 30.69 -8.80
C VAL A 383 13.89 30.84 -10.32
N PRO A 384 14.09 29.73 -11.07
CA PRO A 384 14.11 29.73 -12.52
C PRO A 384 12.83 30.26 -13.14
N SER A 385 12.95 30.76 -14.37
CA SER A 385 11.78 31.25 -15.10
C SER A 385 10.78 30.18 -15.48
N SER A 386 11.19 28.93 -15.53
CA SER A 386 10.30 27.79 -15.76
C SER A 386 9.47 27.37 -14.55
N THR A 387 9.69 27.91 -13.35
CA THR A 387 9.02 27.46 -12.13
C THR A 387 7.52 27.76 -12.17
N VAL A 388 6.71 26.72 -11.94
CA VAL A 388 5.27 26.81 -11.78
C VAL A 388 4.95 27.21 -10.35
N LEU A 389 4.22 28.33 -10.20
CA LEU A 389 3.81 28.86 -8.92
C LEU A 389 2.30 28.69 -8.74
N ASP A 390 1.91 28.04 -7.65
CA ASP A 390 0.54 27.84 -7.20
C ASP A 390 0.41 28.40 -5.78
N ILE A 391 -0.25 29.54 -5.64
CA ILE A 391 -0.39 30.21 -4.34
C ILE A 391 -1.88 30.38 -4.05
N ASP A 392 -2.28 29.91 -2.87
CA ASP A 392 -3.59 30.10 -2.25
C ASP A 392 -3.41 30.65 -0.82
N ILE A 393 -3.64 31.95 -0.68
CA ILE A 393 -3.42 32.68 0.57
C ILE A 393 -4.74 32.84 1.31
N LEU A 394 -4.70 32.78 2.63
CA LEU A 394 -5.79 33.25 3.50
C LEU A 394 -5.50 34.71 3.89
N ILE A 395 -6.30 35.63 3.38
CA ILE A 395 -6.23 37.06 3.73
C ILE A 395 -7.29 37.44 4.77
N SER A 396 -6.89 38.25 5.76
CA SER A 396 -7.79 38.85 6.76
C SER A 396 -8.28 40.24 6.33
N SER A 397 -7.44 40.99 5.63
CA SER A 397 -7.75 42.25 4.95
C SER A 397 -7.19 42.24 3.53
N TRP A 398 -7.74 43.06 2.62
CA TRP A 398 -7.14 43.29 1.30
C TRP A 398 -5.75 43.96 1.38
N ASP A 399 -5.45 44.67 2.47
CA ASP A 399 -4.11 45.20 2.73
C ASP A 399 -3.06 44.08 2.88
N ASP A 400 -3.50 42.87 3.24
CA ASP A 400 -2.63 41.70 3.36
C ASP A 400 -2.33 41.06 2.00
N ALA A 401 -3.11 41.39 0.95
CA ALA A 401 -2.99 40.83 -0.40
C ALA A 401 -1.81 41.44 -1.20
N THR A 402 -0.64 41.60 -0.56
CA THR A 402 0.56 42.09 -1.22
C THR A 402 1.24 40.97 -2.01
N MET A 403 1.44 41.19 -3.32
CA MET A 403 2.29 40.33 -4.14
C MET A 403 3.76 40.49 -3.74
N PRO A 404 4.58 39.42 -3.77
CA PRO A 404 6.02 39.53 -3.58
C PRO A 404 6.63 40.41 -4.68
N GLU A 405 7.55 41.30 -4.30
CA GLU A 405 8.24 42.19 -5.25
C GLU A 405 9.30 41.43 -6.09
N ASN A 406 9.80 40.31 -5.56
CA ASN A 406 10.93 39.56 -6.10
C ASN A 406 10.52 38.28 -6.84
N LEU A 407 9.38 38.28 -7.55
CA LEU A 407 9.06 37.20 -8.49
C LEU A 407 9.63 37.54 -9.87
N PRO A 408 10.89 37.17 -10.21
CA PRO A 408 11.49 37.47 -11.52
C PRO A 408 10.66 36.91 -12.69
N ASN A 409 9.72 36.00 -12.39
CA ASN A 409 8.95 35.22 -13.36
C ASN A 409 7.44 35.39 -13.20
N ALA A 410 6.97 36.51 -12.63
CA ALA A 410 5.55 36.82 -12.53
C ALA A 410 4.81 36.64 -13.88
N SER A 411 5.49 36.90 -15.00
CA SER A 411 5.02 36.71 -16.37
C SER A 411 4.90 35.25 -16.84
N ARG A 412 5.42 34.27 -16.10
CA ARG A 412 5.37 32.83 -16.40
C ARG A 412 4.57 32.00 -15.39
N VAL A 413 3.95 32.67 -14.40
CA VAL A 413 3.03 32.04 -13.46
C VAL A 413 1.85 31.43 -14.25
N ARG A 414 1.71 30.10 -14.19
CA ARG A 414 0.66 29.36 -14.92
C ARG A 414 -0.67 29.30 -14.16
N SER A 415 -0.66 29.48 -12.84
CA SER A 415 -1.88 29.46 -12.02
C SER A 415 -1.63 30.13 -10.67
N LEU A 416 -1.84 31.44 -10.57
CA LEU A 416 -2.06 32.08 -9.26
C LEU A 416 -3.49 31.74 -8.78
N SER A 417 -3.79 31.68 -7.48
CA SER A 417 -5.15 31.50 -6.97
C SER A 417 -5.32 32.10 -5.57
N ILE A 418 -5.47 33.42 -5.46
CA ILE A 418 -5.72 34.06 -4.15
C ILE A 418 -7.09 33.62 -3.61
N GLY A 419 -7.19 33.20 -2.34
CA GLY A 419 -8.44 32.81 -1.68
C GLY A 419 -8.74 33.73 -0.49
N ALA A 420 -9.93 33.62 0.11
CA ALA A 420 -10.25 34.29 1.38
C ALA A 420 -10.98 33.31 2.30
N ASP A 421 -10.76 33.45 3.61
CA ASP A 421 -11.41 32.65 4.64
C ASP A 421 -12.93 32.90 4.67
N GLN A 422 -13.74 31.91 5.05
CA GLN A 422 -15.21 31.96 5.05
C GLN A 422 -15.78 33.11 5.90
N ALA A 423 -15.01 33.63 6.86
CA ALA A 423 -15.38 34.77 7.69
C ALA A 423 -15.32 36.12 6.93
N VAL A 424 -14.53 36.20 5.86
CA VAL A 424 -14.48 37.35 4.95
C VAL A 424 -15.50 37.09 3.84
N LYS A 425 -16.59 37.86 3.80
CA LYS A 425 -17.61 37.75 2.75
C LYS A 425 -16.95 37.96 1.37
N GLY A 426 -16.84 36.88 0.59
CA GLY A 426 -16.31 36.89 -0.78
C GLY A 426 -14.96 36.19 -0.89
N SER A 427 -14.97 34.91 -1.26
CA SER A 427 -13.77 34.24 -1.77
C SER A 427 -13.60 34.61 -3.24
N TYR A 428 -12.51 35.29 -3.58
CA TYR A 428 -12.21 35.72 -4.94
C TYR A 428 -11.03 34.93 -5.47
N LYS A 429 -11.27 33.82 -6.17
CA LYS A 429 -10.20 33.05 -6.80
C LYS A 429 -9.63 33.84 -7.97
N ILE A 430 -8.39 34.33 -7.86
CA ILE A 430 -7.69 35.00 -8.97
C ILE A 430 -6.88 33.96 -9.75
N VAL A 431 -7.36 33.47 -10.90
CA VAL A 431 -6.62 32.52 -11.76
C VAL A 431 -5.93 33.24 -12.90
N GLY A 432 -4.60 33.34 -12.86
CA GLY A 432 -3.79 33.78 -14.01
C GLY A 432 -3.24 32.56 -14.76
N GLN A 433 -3.66 32.34 -16.01
CA GLN A 433 -3.06 31.34 -16.90
C GLN A 433 -2.27 32.06 -18.00
N THR A 434 -1.03 31.62 -18.24
CA THR A 434 -0.25 32.00 -19.42
C THR A 434 -0.31 30.85 -20.42
N LEU A 435 -0.88 31.10 -21.59
CA LEU A 435 -0.76 30.24 -22.77
C LEU A 435 -0.12 31.06 -23.88
N GLU A 436 0.76 30.39 -24.65
CA GLU A 436 1.29 30.90 -25.90
C GLU A 436 0.14 31.45 -26.77
N GLY A 437 0.09 32.77 -26.96
CA GLY A 437 -0.73 33.39 -28.02
C GLY A 437 -1.86 34.37 -27.67
N GLY A 438 -2.11 34.74 -26.41
CA GLY A 438 -2.82 36.01 -26.09
C GLY A 438 -4.10 35.96 -25.22
N ALA A 439 -4.16 36.96 -24.31
CA ALA A 439 -5.20 37.49 -23.38
C ALA A 439 -6.28 36.52 -22.80
N ALA A 440 -6.43 36.33 -21.48
CA ALA A 440 -6.43 37.30 -20.38
C ALA A 440 -5.70 36.83 -19.09
N MET A 441 -5.14 37.82 -18.38
CA MET A 441 -4.17 37.75 -17.27
C MET A 441 -4.76 37.59 -15.85
N LEU A 442 -6.06 37.41 -15.65
CA LEU A 442 -6.66 37.32 -14.31
C LEU A 442 -8.13 36.91 -14.42
N LYS A 443 -8.52 35.72 -13.95
CA LYS A 443 -9.93 35.31 -13.83
C LYS A 443 -10.31 35.38 -12.36
N VAL A 444 -11.06 36.41 -11.96
CA VAL A 444 -11.64 36.56 -10.62
C VAL A 444 -12.94 35.74 -10.57
N GLY A 445 -12.96 34.64 -9.84
CA GLY A 445 -14.15 33.81 -9.63
C GLY A 445 -14.67 33.92 -8.20
N ALA A 446 -15.94 34.31 -8.03
CA ALA A 446 -16.64 34.25 -6.75
C ALA A 446 -17.38 32.90 -6.64
N ASN A 447 -17.17 32.17 -5.54
CA ASN A 447 -18.05 31.05 -5.20
C ASN A 447 -19.34 31.63 -4.59
N ALA A 448 -20.27 32.05 -5.45
CA ALA A 448 -21.58 32.53 -5.03
C ALA A 448 -22.52 31.34 -4.79
N SER A 449 -22.44 30.72 -3.61
CA SER A 449 -23.60 30.01 -3.03
C SER A 449 -24.43 31.04 -2.25
N GLY A 450 -25.14 31.90 -2.97
CA GLY A 450 -26.02 32.90 -2.36
C GLY A 450 -26.50 33.92 -3.37
N ARG A 451 -27.74 33.75 -3.85
CA ARG A 451 -28.47 34.78 -4.58
C ARG A 451 -28.52 36.05 -3.74
N VAL A 452 -28.06 37.18 -4.27
CA VAL A 452 -28.47 38.50 -3.80
C VAL A 452 -28.73 39.38 -5.02
N ASN A 453 -29.95 39.91 -5.08
CA ASN A 453 -30.43 40.79 -6.15
C ASN A 453 -29.76 42.16 -6.06
N PHE A 454 -29.46 42.74 -7.22
CA PHE A 454 -28.94 44.09 -7.36
C PHE A 454 -30.07 45.12 -7.31
N CYS A 455 -29.83 46.22 -6.60
CA CYS A 455 -30.26 47.56 -7.02
C CYS A 455 -28.98 48.36 -7.32
#